data_AF-A0A6B3I1Q6-F1
#
_entry.id   AF-A0A6B3I1Q6-F1
#
_cell.length_a   1.000
_cell.length_b   1.000
_cell.length_c   1.000
_cell.angle_alpha   90.00
_cell.angle_beta   90.00
_cell.angle_gamma   90.00
#
_symmetry.space_group_name_H-M   'P 1'
#
loop_
_entity.id
_entity.type
_entity.pdbx_description
1 polymer ?
#
loop_
_entity_poly.entity_id
_entity_poly.type
_entity_poly.pdbx_seq_one_letter_code
_entity_poly.pdbx_strand_id
1 'polypeptide(L)' 'MTNVTSPLAGRAIGLTAVPDPVFSGAMVGPGTAIDPVREPSEAVSPVDGIVVSLHPHAFVVV' A
#
# COMPACT_ATOMS: atom_id res chain seq x y z
N MET A 1 -7.60 11.06 14.85
CA MET A 1 -7.90 10.47 13.54
C MET A 1 -6.56 10.29 12.85
N THR A 2 -6.17 9.07 12.49
CA THR A 2 -4.88 8.84 11.84
C THR A 2 -5.02 9.18 10.36
N ASN A 3 -4.22 10.14 9.87
CA ASN A 3 -4.16 10.44 8.45
C ASN A 3 -3.16 9.49 7.79
N VAL A 4 -3.61 8.78 6.76
CA VAL A 4 -2.78 7.88 5.95
C VAL A 4 -2.66 8.51 4.56
N THR A 5 -1.44 8.84 4.14
CA THR A 5 -1.17 9.41 2.81
C THR A 5 -0.93 8.30 1.78
N SER A 6 -0.90 8.66 0.50
CA SER A 6 -0.54 7.70 -0.56
C SER A 6 0.97 7.47 -0.54
N PRO A 7 1.46 6.23 -0.49
CA PRO A 7 2.90 5.95 -0.48
C PRO A 7 3.57 6.19 -1.84
N LEU A 8 2.80 6.36 -2.91
CA LEU A 8 3.28 6.60 -4.27
C LEU A 8 2.21 7.28 -5.13
N ALA A 9 2.60 7.76 -6.31
CA ALA A 9 1.69 8.35 -7.29
C ALA A 9 0.86 7.27 -8.01
N GLY A 10 -0.45 7.48 -8.10
CA GLY A 10 -1.35 6.55 -8.77
C GLY A 10 -2.82 6.82 -8.44
N ARG A 11 -3.68 5.87 -8.80
CA ARG A 11 -5.13 5.95 -8.59
C ARG A 11 -5.53 5.08 -7.40
N ALA A 12 -6.26 5.64 -6.45
CA ALA A 12 -6.86 4.87 -5.37
C ALA A 12 -7.94 3.91 -5.92
N ILE A 13 -7.85 2.64 -5.53
CA ILE A 13 -8.77 1.57 -5.93
C ILE A 13 -9.16 0.73 -4.70
N GLY A 14 -10.33 0.09 -4.76
CA GLY A 14 -10.75 -0.88 -3.74
C GLY A 14 -9.90 -2.16 -3.80
N LEU A 15 -9.76 -2.84 -2.66
CA LEU A 15 -9.00 -4.11 -2.59
C LEU A 15 -9.53 -5.15 -3.58
N THR A 16 -10.85 -5.20 -3.83
CA THR A 16 -11.47 -6.14 -4.77
C THR A 16 -10.98 -6.02 -6.22
N ALA A 17 -10.36 -4.88 -6.59
CA ALA A 17 -9.78 -4.67 -7.90
C ALA A 17 -8.32 -5.15 -8.01
N VAL A 18 -7.71 -5.60 -6.91
CA VAL A 18 -6.36 -6.16 -6.89
C VAL A 18 -6.38 -7.59 -7.45
N PRO A 19 -5.47 -7.97 -8.35
CA PRO A 19 -5.49 -9.31 -8.97
C PRO A 19 -5.07 -10.45 -8.03
N ASP A 20 -4.43 -10.13 -6.91
CA ASP A 20 -3.97 -11.11 -5.92
C ASP A 20 -5.06 -11.38 -4.85
N PRO A 21 -5.48 -12.65 -4.66
CA PRO A 21 -6.55 -13.01 -3.74
C PRO A 21 -6.24 -12.71 -2.27
N VAL A 22 -4.97 -12.74 -1.85
CA VAL A 22 -4.53 -12.40 -0.48
C VAL A 22 -4.95 -10.97 -0.13
N PHE A 23 -4.80 -10.05 -1.08
CA PHE A 23 -5.20 -8.67 -0.91
C PHE A 23 -6.67 -8.42 -1.24
N SER A 24 -7.19 -8.97 -2.35
CA SER A 24 -8.56 -8.70 -2.80
C SER A 24 -9.63 -9.33 -1.93
N GLY A 25 -9.31 -10.42 -1.23
CA GLY A 25 -10.13 -11.01 -0.17
C GLY A 25 -9.95 -10.35 1.21
N ALA A 26 -9.16 -9.28 1.33
CA ALA A 26 -8.84 -8.59 2.59
C ALA A 26 -8.29 -9.54 3.69
N MET A 27 -7.58 -10.61 3.32
CA MET A 27 -7.05 -11.59 4.28
C MET A 27 -5.98 -10.98 5.20
N VAL A 28 -5.26 -9.95 4.72
CA VAL A 28 -4.26 -9.21 5.50
C VAL A 28 -4.89 -8.11 6.38
N GLY A 29 -6.18 -7.83 6.18
CA GLY A 29 -6.93 -6.80 6.88
C GLY A 29 -7.61 -5.80 5.93
N PRO A 30 -8.42 -4.88 6.49
CA PRO A 30 -9.11 -3.85 5.72
C PRO A 30 -8.11 -2.81 5.16
N GLY A 31 -8.45 -2.22 4.02
CA GLY A 31 -7.62 -1.18 3.41
C GLY A 31 -8.09 -0.77 2.02
N THR A 32 -7.18 -0.13 1.29
CA THR A 32 -7.32 0.27 -0.12
C THR A 32 -5.99 -0.02 -0.83
N ALA A 33 -5.99 -0.04 -2.16
CA ALA A 33 -4.78 -0.18 -2.95
C ALA A 33 -4.59 1.06 -3.84
N ILE A 34 -3.35 1.29 -4.25
CA ILE A 34 -3.01 2.31 -5.24
C ILE A 34 -2.58 1.60 -6.51
N ASP A 35 -3.24 1.94 -7.60
CA ASP A 35 -2.91 1.53 -8.96
C ASP A 35 -1.81 2.48 -9.50
N PRO A 36 -0.52 2.09 -9.48
CA PRO A 36 0.61 3.00 -9.61
C PRO A 36 0.78 3.54 -11.03
N VAL A 37 1.47 4.66 -11.24
CA VAL A 37 1.94 5.01 -12.59
C VAL A 37 2.98 3.98 -13.06
N ARG A 38 2.94 3.57 -14.33
CA ARG A 38 3.82 2.50 -14.88
C ARG A 38 5.16 3.08 -15.31
N GLU A 39 5.93 3.50 -14.32
CA GLU A 39 7.27 4.09 -14.46
C GLU A 39 8.11 3.78 -13.21
N PRO A 40 9.44 3.95 -13.25
CA PRO A 40 10.25 3.89 -12.03
C PRO A 40 9.72 4.90 -11.01
N SER A 41 9.33 4.42 -9.83
CA SER A 41 8.72 5.23 -8.78
C SER A 41 9.36 4.95 -7.43
N GLU A 42 9.44 5.99 -6.59
CA GLU A 42 9.79 5.84 -5.18
C GLU A 42 8.54 5.56 -4.36
N ALA A 43 8.63 4.61 -3.44
CA ALA A 43 7.62 4.37 -2.43
C ALA A 43 8.07 4.99 -1.10
N VAL A 44 7.23 5.83 -0.51
CA VAL A 44 7.49 6.54 0.75
C VAL A 44 6.57 6.05 1.86
N SER A 45 6.91 6.38 3.11
CA SER A 45 6.06 6.04 4.25
C SER A 45 4.72 6.79 4.19
N PRO A 46 3.57 6.10 4.30
CA PRO A 46 2.25 6.73 4.28
C PRO A 46 1.84 7.35 5.63
N VAL A 47 2.62 7.08 6.68
CA VAL A 47 2.42 7.55 8.06
C VAL A 47 3.76 7.83 8.73
N ASP A 48 3.75 8.63 9.78
CA ASP A 48 4.86 8.68 10.73
C ASP A 48 4.91 7.35 11.50
N GLY A 49 6.10 6.77 11.67
CA GLY A 49 6.24 5.49 12.38
C GLY A 49 7.58 4.81 12.19
N ILE A 50 7.62 3.52 12.53
CA ILE A 50 8.82 2.67 12.47
C ILE A 50 8.61 1.58 11.43
N VAL A 51 9.59 1.40 10.53
CA VAL A 51 9.61 0.24 9.62
C VAL A 51 9.90 -1.02 10.43
N VAL A 52 8.91 -1.91 10.53
CA VAL A 52 9.00 -3.17 11.29
C VAL A 52 9.23 -4.40 10.42
N SER A 53 9.03 -4.28 9.11
CA SER A 53 9.33 -5.33 8.13
C SER A 53 9.72 -4.71 6.80
N LEU A 54 10.73 -5.28 6.13
CA LEU A 54 11.24 -4.83 4.83
C LEU A 54 11.61 -6.02 3.96
N HIS A 55 11.05 -6.03 2.75
CA HIS A 55 11.32 -6.96 1.66
C HIS A 55 11.66 -6.14 0.40
N PRO A 56 12.32 -6.74 -0.61
CA PRO A 56 12.65 -6.03 -1.85
C PRO A 56 11.46 -5.36 -2.57
N HIS A 57 10.24 -5.80 -2.29
CA HIS A 57 9.02 -5.32 -2.93
C HIS A 57 7.94 -4.82 -1.93
N ALA A 58 8.22 -4.79 -0.62
CA ALA A 58 7.22 -4.43 0.39
C ALA A 58 7.85 -3.96 1.71
N PHE A 59 7.17 -3.05 2.41
CA PHE A 59 7.55 -2.65 3.76
C PHE A 59 6.30 -2.40 4.62
N VAL A 60 6.46 -2.50 5.94
CA VAL A 60 5.39 -2.27 6.93
C VAL A 60 5.84 -1.21 7.92
N VAL A 61 4.99 -0.21 8.16
CA VAL A 61 5.21 0.88 9.11
C VAL A 61 4.10 0.86 10.17
N VAL A 62 4.49 1.01 11.43
CA VAL A 62 3.58 1.10 12.60
C VAL A 62 3.91 2.28 13.49
#